data_AF-A0A5K1G188-F1
#
_entry.id   AF-A0A5K1G188-F1
#
_cell.length_a   1.000
_cell.length_b   1.000
_cell.length_c   1.000
_cell.angle_alpha   90.00
_cell.angle_beta   90.00
_cell.angle_gamma   90.00
#
_symmetry.space_group_name_H-M   'P 1'
#
loop_
_entity.id
_entity.type
_entity.pdbx_description
1 polymer ?
#
loop_
_entity_poly.entity_id
_entity_poly.type
_entity_poly.pdbx_seq_one_letter_code
_entity_poly.pdbx_strand_id
1 'polypeptide(L)'
;WDTPIHVDAASGGFIAPFIYPELEWDFRLPLVKSINVSGHKYGLVYAGIGWVIWRGKEDLPEELVFHINYLGADQPTFTLNFSK
;
A
#
# COMPACT_ATOMS: atom_id res chain seq x y z
N TRP A 1 21.28 -0.49 13.70
CA TRP A 1 20.52 -0.15 12.48
C TRP A 1 19.05 -0.19 12.82
N ASP A 2 18.24 0.65 12.19
CA ASP A 2 16.78 0.60 12.27
C ASP A 2 16.25 0.09 10.92
N THR A 3 16.21 -1.23 10.77
CA THR A 3 15.94 -1.89 9.48
C THR A 3 14.44 -2.15 9.33
N PRO A 4 13.74 -1.49 8.38
CA PRO A 4 12.30 -1.64 8.22
C PRO A 4 11.92 -2.95 7.51
N ILE A 5 10.67 -3.35 7.67
CA ILE A 5 10.05 -4.50 7.00
C ILE A 5 8.98 -4.00 6.03
N HIS A 6 9.02 -4.53 4.81
CA HIS A 6 7.91 -4.51 3.88
C HIS A 6 7.25 -5.88 3.85
N VAL A 7 5.91 -5.94 3.88
CA VAL A 7 5.18 -7.19 3.78
C VAL A 7 4.51 -7.29 2.41
N ASP A 8 4.96 -8.26 1.60
CA ASP A 8 4.24 -8.66 0.40
C ASP A 8 3.04 -9.51 0.77
N ALA A 9 1.88 -8.85 0.90
CA ALA A 9 0.60 -9.48 1.19
C ALA A 9 -0.28 -9.56 -0.07
N ALA A 10 0.30 -9.67 -1.27
CA ALA A 10 -0.45 -9.61 -2.53
C ALA A 10 -1.71 -10.50 -2.55
N SER A 11 -1.60 -11.74 -2.07
CA SER A 11 -2.74 -12.65 -1.85
C SER A 11 -3.21 -12.66 -0.39
N GLY A 12 -2.28 -12.84 0.55
CA GLY A 12 -2.56 -13.03 1.97
C GLY A 12 -3.26 -11.85 2.65
N GLY A 13 -3.12 -10.64 2.11
CA GLY A 13 -3.68 -9.41 2.68
C GLY A 13 -5.20 -9.37 2.69
N PHE A 14 -5.86 -10.13 1.82
CA PHE A 14 -7.33 -10.33 1.84
C PHE A 14 -7.76 -11.69 2.40
N ILE A 15 -6.85 -12.45 3.03
CA ILE A 15 -7.16 -13.73 3.67
C ILE A 15 -6.95 -13.63 5.19
N ALA A 16 -5.74 -13.26 5.59
CA ALA A 16 -5.32 -13.30 6.99
C ALA A 16 -6.22 -12.47 7.92
N PRO A 17 -6.68 -11.26 7.56
CA PRO A 17 -7.60 -10.48 8.42
C PRO A 17 -8.93 -11.17 8.74
N PHE A 18 -9.39 -12.09 7.88
CA PHE A 18 -10.72 -12.70 7.98
C PHE A 18 -10.67 -14.12 8.53
N ILE A 19 -9.65 -14.90 8.15
CA ILE A 19 -9.53 -16.32 8.54
C ILE A 19 -8.62 -16.49 9.77
N TYR A 20 -7.63 -15.61 9.93
CA TYR A 20 -6.60 -15.69 10.99
C TYR A 20 -6.41 -14.34 11.71
N PRO A 21 -7.46 -13.75 12.30
CA PRO A 21 -7.38 -12.39 12.86
C PRO A 21 -6.34 -12.23 13.99
N GLU A 22 -6.09 -13.30 14.74
CA GLU A 22 -5.10 -13.34 15.83
C GLU A 22 -3.64 -13.35 15.32
N LEU A 23 -3.41 -13.62 14.03
CA LEU A 23 -2.06 -13.58 13.47
C LEU A 23 -1.59 -12.12 13.42
N GLU A 24 -0.52 -11.80 14.13
CA GLU A 24 0.17 -10.52 14.01
C GLU A 24 1.12 -10.55 12.82
N TRP A 25 0.73 -9.90 11.73
CA TRP A 25 1.53 -9.83 10.49
C TRP A 25 1.55 -8.43 9.86
N ASP A 26 0.65 -7.55 10.29
CA ASP A 26 0.42 -6.22 9.72
C ASP A 26 1.11 -5.11 10.54
N PHE A 27 0.59 -3.88 10.49
CA PHE A 27 1.14 -2.73 11.21
C PHE A 27 1.16 -2.87 12.74
N ARG A 28 0.52 -3.89 13.32
CA ARG A 28 0.73 -4.28 14.73
C ARG A 28 2.21 -4.54 15.04
N LEU A 29 2.97 -5.10 14.10
CA LEU A 29 4.41 -5.35 14.26
C LEU A 29 5.22 -4.05 14.00
N PRO A 30 5.95 -3.47 14.98
CA PRO A 30 6.50 -2.10 14.87
C PRO A 30 7.41 -1.81 13.68
N LEU A 31 8.10 -2.82 13.18
CA LEU A 31 9.05 -2.68 12.06
C LEU A 31 8.38 -2.71 10.68
N VAL A 32 7.10 -3.10 10.57
CA VAL A 32 6.38 -3.13 9.30
C VAL A 32 6.05 -1.70 8.87
N LYS A 33 6.71 -1.19 7.83
CA LYS A 33 6.55 0.19 7.36
C LYS A 33 5.67 0.32 6.13
N SER A 34 5.52 -0.75 5.35
CA SER A 34 4.59 -0.78 4.22
C SER A 34 4.10 -2.18 3.91
N ILE A 35 2.91 -2.26 3.32
CA ILE A 35 2.23 -3.51 2.95
C ILE A 35 1.60 -3.32 1.57
N ASN A 36 1.83 -4.26 0.64
CA ASN A 36 1.07 -4.31 -0.61
C ASN A 36 -0.01 -5.40 -0.60
N VAL A 37 -1.09 -5.19 -1.36
CA VAL A 37 -2.13 -6.19 -1.57
C VAL A 37 -2.75 -6.06 -2.97
N SER A 38 -3.06 -7.17 -3.62
CA SER A 38 -3.70 -7.19 -4.94
C SER A 38 -5.21 -7.36 -4.80
N GLY A 39 -5.99 -6.32 -5.15
CA GLY A 39 -7.45 -6.42 -5.15
C GLY A 39 -7.97 -7.47 -6.14
N HIS A 40 -7.24 -7.66 -7.24
CA HIS A 40 -7.56 -8.68 -8.25
C HIS A 40 -7.14 -10.12 -7.89
N LYS A 41 -6.69 -10.37 -6.66
CA LYS A 41 -6.47 -11.72 -6.12
C LYS A 41 -7.64 -12.09 -5.21
N TYR A 42 -7.41 -12.17 -3.90
CA TYR A 42 -8.46 -12.47 -2.92
C TYR A 42 -9.29 -11.26 -2.50
N GLY A 43 -9.04 -10.09 -3.10
CA GLY A 43 -9.87 -8.89 -2.91
C GLY A 43 -11.17 -8.88 -3.72
N LEU A 44 -11.44 -9.93 -4.50
CA LEU A 44 -12.69 -10.17 -5.23
C LEU A 44 -13.03 -9.10 -6.28
N VAL A 45 -12.01 -8.50 -6.90
CA VAL A 45 -12.16 -7.59 -8.04
C VAL A 45 -11.56 -8.24 -9.29
N TYR A 46 -12.05 -7.87 -10.48
CA TYR A 46 -11.39 -8.25 -11.73
C TYR A 46 -9.96 -7.71 -11.84
N ALA A 47 -9.17 -8.28 -12.75
CA ALA A 47 -7.79 -7.88 -13.04
C ALA A 47 -7.67 -6.36 -13.28
N GLY A 48 -6.60 -5.76 -12.73
CA GLY A 48 -6.26 -4.34 -12.96
C GLY A 48 -6.13 -3.45 -11.71
N ILE A 49 -6.40 -3.98 -10.50
CA ILE A 49 -6.35 -3.18 -9.26
C ILE A 49 -5.39 -3.73 -8.19
N GLY A 50 -4.64 -2.85 -7.54
CA GLY A 50 -3.74 -3.16 -6.43
C GLY A 50 -3.57 -1.96 -5.51
N TRP A 51 -3.09 -2.22 -4.31
CA TRP A 51 -2.96 -1.24 -3.24
C TRP A 51 -1.60 -1.39 -2.56
N VAL A 52 -1.08 -0.27 -2.07
CA VAL A 52 0.06 -0.21 -1.17
C VAL A 52 -0.27 0.81 -0.08
N ILE A 53 0.05 0.45 1.17
CA ILE A 53 -0.21 1.27 2.35
C ILE A 53 1.10 1.45 3.08
N TRP A 54 1.37 2.68 3.54
CA TRP A 54 2.47 3.03 4.43
C TRP A 54 1.95 3.18 5.86
N ARG A 55 2.77 2.86 6.86
CA ARG A 55 2.41 2.98 8.27
C ARG A 55 2.17 4.44 8.67
N GLY A 56 3.16 5.30 8.40
CA GLY A 56 3.13 6.73 8.72
C GLY A 56 3.45 7.59 7.50
N LYS A 57 3.30 8.91 7.65
CA LYS A 57 3.64 9.87 6.58
C LYS A 57 5.14 9.84 6.31
N GLU A 58 5.94 9.70 7.36
CA GLU A 58 7.40 9.61 7.35
C GLU A 58 7.94 8.39 6.59
N ASP A 59 7.10 7.36 6.39
CA ASP A 59 7.48 6.15 5.65
C ASP A 59 7.31 6.32 4.12
N LEU A 60 6.72 7.44 3.67
CA LEU A 60 6.64 7.84 2.26
C LEU A 60 7.39 9.16 2.05
N PRO A 61 8.61 9.14 1.47
CA PRO A 61 9.38 10.35 1.21
C PRO A 61 8.61 11.34 0.33
N GLU A 62 8.43 12.56 0.82
CA GLU A 62 7.60 13.60 0.18
C GLU A 62 8.16 13.99 -1.20
N GLU A 63 9.48 13.92 -1.39
CA GLU A 63 10.14 14.18 -2.67
C GLU A 63 9.77 13.20 -3.78
N LEU A 64 9.16 12.06 -3.43
CA LEU A 64 8.63 11.10 -4.40
C LEU A 64 7.19 11.42 -4.82
N VAL A 65 6.50 12.29 -4.09
CA VAL A 65 5.13 12.71 -4.39
C VAL A 65 5.15 13.87 -5.39
N PHE A 66 4.52 13.68 -6.54
CA PHE A 66 4.41 14.72 -7.56
C PHE A 66 3.12 15.52 -7.37
N HIS A 67 3.24 16.83 -7.53
CA HIS A 67 2.12 17.79 -7.44
C HIS A 67 1.78 18.29 -8.85
N ILE A 68 0.65 17.84 -9.40
CA ILE A 68 0.21 18.16 -10.76
C ILE A 68 -0.91 19.21 -10.70
N ASN A 69 -0.80 20.29 -11.48
CA ASN A 69 -1.77 21.39 -11.46
C ASN A 69 -2.41 21.75 -12.82
N TYR A 70 -2.00 21.12 -13.92
CA TYR A 70 -2.47 21.49 -15.28
C TYR A 70 -3.92 21.06 -15.56
N LEU A 71 -4.51 20.20 -14.72
CA LEU A 71 -5.90 19.74 -14.82
C LEU A 71 -6.89 20.59 -14.00
N GLY A 72 -6.43 21.71 -13.44
CA GLY A 72 -7.29 22.72 -12.80
C GLY A 72 -7.03 22.95 -11.31
N ALA A 73 -6.53 21.95 -10.59
CA ALA A 73 -6.15 22.06 -9.18
C ALA A 73 -4.93 21.16 -8.88
N ASP A 74 -4.26 21.42 -7.76
CA ASP A 74 -3.14 20.59 -7.30
C ASP A 74 -3.61 19.18 -6.92
N GLN A 75 -2.90 18.16 -7.42
CA GLN A 75 -3.18 16.76 -7.19
C GLN A 75 -1.89 16.04 -6.79
N PRO A 76 -1.76 15.56 -5.54
CA PRO A 76 -0.63 14.75 -5.13
C PRO A 76 -0.77 13.35 -5.75
N THR A 77 0.21 12.97 -6.58
CA THR A 77 0.28 11.65 -7.19
C THR A 77 1.55 10.92 -6.79
N PHE A 78 1.39 9.63 -6.51
CA PHE A 78 2.50 8.72 -6.29
C PHE A 78 2.21 7.38 -6.98
N THR A 79 2.25 7.41 -8.31
CA THR A 79 2.03 6.24 -9.16
C THR A 79 2.98 6.26 -10.34
N LEU A 80 3.32 5.07 -10.86
CA LEU A 80 4.05 4.95 -12.13
C LEU A 80 3.16 5.23 -13.35
N ASN A 81 1.86 4.92 -13.25
CA ASN A 81 0.88 5.18 -14.30
C ASN A 81 0.29 6.59 -14.18
N PHE A 82 -0.19 7.14 -15.29
CA PHE A 82 -0.88 8.43 -15.34
C PHE A 82 -2.38 8.24 -15.60
N SER A 83 -2.79 8.04 -16.85
CA SER A 83 -4.17 7.66 -17.21
C SER A 83 -4.38 6.16 -17.03
N LYS A 84 -5.49 5.76 -16.40
CA LYS A 84 -5.88 4.36 -16.16
C LYS A 84 -7.38 4.26 -15.90
#